data_AF-A0A972MMR2-F1
#
_entry.id   AF-A0A972MMR2-F1
#
_cell.length_a   1.000
_cell.length_b   1.000
_cell.length_c   1.000
_cell.angle_alpha   90.00
_cell.angle_beta   90.00
_cell.angle_gamma   90.00
#
_symmetry.space_group_name_H-M   'P 1'
#
loop_
_entity.id
_entity.type
_entity.pdbx_description
1 polymer ?
#
loop_
_entity_poly.entity_id
_entity_poly.type
_entity_poly.pdbx_seq_one_letter_code
_entity_poly.pdbx_strand_id
1 'polypeptide(L)'
;KSSLLPGQKSNIKLYLLQKAYVVPNSAVVDIDGQSGVFVKVEGGVTFVPVEVLGRSEERVYIQSDKLTPDSFIAVSGVITLKGAWEADND
;
A
#
# COMPACT_ATOMS: atom_id res chain seq x y z
N LYS A 1 35.32 15.85 19.35
CA LYS A 1 35.37 17.10 18.57
C LYS A 1 34.15 17.11 17.65
N SER A 2 33.20 18.02 17.84
CA SER A 2 32.05 18.15 16.93
C SER A 2 32.49 18.91 15.69
N SER A 3 32.23 18.38 14.49
CA SER A 3 32.74 18.88 13.20
C SER A 3 31.83 19.91 12.52
N LEU A 4 30.94 20.55 13.29
CA LEU A 4 29.98 21.53 12.77
C LEU A 4 30.41 22.93 13.20
N LEU A 5 30.59 23.82 12.22
CA LEU A 5 30.96 25.22 12.47
C LEU A 5 29.70 26.08 12.69
N PRO A 6 29.77 27.13 13.54
CA PRO A 6 28.69 28.10 13.67
C PRO A 6 28.31 28.70 12.31
N GLY A 7 27.02 28.63 11.96
CA GLY A 7 26.50 29.12 10.67
C GLY A 7 26.58 28.13 9.49
N GLN A 8 27.17 26.94 9.67
CA GLN A 8 27.20 25.91 8.63
C GLN A 8 25.80 25.31 8.42
N LYS A 9 25.27 25.47 7.20
CA LYS A 9 24.05 24.76 6.78
C LYS A 9 24.40 23.31 6.44
N SER A 10 23.61 22.37 6.94
CA SER A 10 23.77 20.94 6.63
C SER A 10 22.44 20.35 6.21
N ASN A 11 22.47 19.50 5.18
CA ASN A 11 21.29 18.78 4.72
C ASN A 11 21.04 17.62 5.67
N ILE A 12 19.90 17.65 6.35
CA ILE A 12 19.41 16.56 7.19
C ILE A 12 18.25 15.87 6.47
N LYS A 13 18.30 14.53 6.45
CA LYS A 13 17.15 13.70 6.07
C LYS A 13 16.39 13.36 7.33
N LEU A 14 15.16 13.85 7.42
CA LEU A 14 14.23 13.50 8.49
C LEU A 14 13.44 12.27 8.06
N TYR A 15 13.49 11.20 8.86
CA TYR A 15 12.67 10.02 8.68
C TYR A 15 11.46 10.14 9.58
N LEU A 16 10.28 10.37 8.99
CA LEU A 16 9.02 10.29 9.70
C LEU A 16 8.56 8.82 9.72
N LEU A 17 8.27 8.29 10.90
CA LEU A 17 7.65 6.98 11.04
C LEU A 17 6.20 7.09 10.55
N GLN A 18 5.94 6.55 9.36
CA GLN A 18 4.59 6.41 8.82
C GLN A 18 4.04 5.03 9.16
N LYS A 19 2.78 4.95 9.61
CA LYS A 19 2.09 3.68 9.79
C LYS A 19 1.79 3.10 8.42
N ALA A 20 2.50 2.04 8.07
CA ALA A 20 2.38 1.37 6.78
C ALA A 20 2.25 -0.14 6.98
N TYR A 21 1.50 -0.78 6.10
CA TYR A 21 1.46 -2.23 5.96
C TYR A 21 2.44 -2.66 4.88
N VAL A 22 3.10 -3.80 5.09
CA VAL A 22 3.94 -4.43 4.08
C VAL A 22 3.18 -5.62 3.51
N VAL A 23 2.91 -5.59 2.21
CA VAL A 23 2.19 -6.65 1.51
C VAL A 23 3.02 -7.18 0.34
N PRO A 24 2.77 -8.40 -0.13
CA PRO A 24 3.35 -8.88 -1.39
C PRO A 24 2.97 -7.97 -2.55
N ASN A 25 3.87 -7.80 -3.52
CA ASN A 25 3.58 -7.00 -4.72
C ASN A 25 2.35 -7.55 -5.48
N SER A 26 2.21 -8.88 -5.53
CA SER A 26 1.07 -9.57 -6.16
C SER A 26 -0.31 -9.26 -5.56
N ALA A 27 -0.36 -8.67 -4.35
CA ALA A 27 -1.60 -8.32 -3.67
C ALA A 27 -2.17 -6.96 -4.10
N VAL A 28 -1.33 -6.08 -4.64
CA VAL A 28 -1.71 -4.70 -4.99
C VAL A 28 -2.09 -4.64 -6.47
N VAL A 29 -3.23 -4.04 -6.75
CA VAL A 29 -3.73 -3.85 -8.11
C VAL A 29 -4.11 -2.40 -8.34
N ASP A 30 -3.98 -1.95 -9.58
CA ASP A 30 -4.44 -0.64 -10.03
C ASP A 30 -5.73 -0.80 -10.83
N ILE A 31 -6.77 -0.07 -10.42
CA ILE A 31 -8.06 0.02 -11.11
C ILE A 31 -8.36 1.51 -11.32
N ASP A 32 -8.54 1.92 -12.57
CA ASP A 32 -8.76 3.32 -12.98
C ASP A 32 -7.77 4.34 -12.39
N GLY A 33 -6.50 3.94 -12.27
CA GLY A 33 -5.43 4.78 -11.71
C GLY A 33 -5.43 4.86 -10.18
N GLN A 34 -6.31 4.14 -9.49
CA GLN A 34 -6.33 3.99 -8.04
C GLN A 34 -5.73 2.63 -7.64
N SER A 35 -4.62 2.67 -6.90
CA SER A 35 -4.07 1.46 -6.28
C SER A 35 -4.98 0.98 -5.14
N GLY A 36 -5.09 -0.32 -4.99
CA GLY A 36 -5.86 -0.96 -3.91
C GLY A 36 -5.52 -2.43 -3.73
N VAL A 37 -6.17 -3.04 -2.74
CA VAL A 37 -6.08 -4.47 -2.42
C VAL A 37 -7.48 -5.04 -2.28
N PHE A 38 -7.66 -6.32 -2.58
CA PHE A 38 -8.91 -7.02 -2.28
C PHE A 38 -8.85 -7.60 -0.88
N VAL A 39 -9.83 -7.23 -0.04
CA VAL A 39 -9.93 -7.66 1.36
C VAL A 39 -11.11 -8.63 1.49
N LYS A 40 -10.89 -9.74 2.18
CA LYS A 40 -11.96 -10.68 2.52
C LYS A 40 -12.95 -10.02 3.47
N VAL A 41 -14.23 -10.12 3.14
CA VAL A 41 -15.35 -9.70 3.97
C VAL A 41 -16.34 -10.86 4.12
N GLU A 42 -17.36 -10.69 4.95
CA GLU A 42 -18.45 -11.67 5.01
C GLU A 42 -19.12 -11.77 3.64
N GLY A 43 -19.19 -12.97 3.07
CA GLY A 43 -19.81 -13.22 1.77
C GLY A 43 -18.93 -12.98 0.53
N GLY A 44 -17.66 -12.57 0.67
CA GLY A 44 -16.79 -12.42 -0.50
C GLY A 44 -15.53 -11.60 -0.28
N VAL A 45 -15.23 -10.73 -1.26
CA VAL A 45 -14.11 -9.79 -1.22
C VAL A 45 -14.58 -8.40 -1.61
N THR A 46 -13.90 -7.37 -1.11
CA THR A 46 -14.16 -5.97 -1.47
C THR A 46 -12.86 -5.27 -1.85
N PHE A 47 -12.93 -4.34 -2.79
CA PHE A 47 -11.78 -3.50 -3.17
C PHE A 47 -11.59 -2.40 -2.12
N VAL A 48 -10.40 -2.34 -1.54
CA VAL A 48 -10.01 -1.29 -0.59
C VAL A 48 -8.91 -0.44 -1.23
N PRO A 49 -9.15 0.86 -1.45
CA PRO A 49 -8.12 1.75 -1.98
C PRO A 49 -7.01 1.96 -0.95
N VAL A 50 -5.78 2.04 -1.44
CA VAL A 50 -4.58 2.22 -0.62
C VAL A 50 -3.66 3.24 -1.27
N GLU A 51 -2.93 3.97 -0.44
CA GLU A 51 -1.81 4.80 -0.89
C GLU A 51 -0.54 3.92 -0.94
N VAL A 52 0.18 3.96 -2.05
CA VAL A 52 1.46 3.25 -2.19
C VAL A 52 2.59 4.20 -1.79
N LEU A 53 3.22 3.90 -0.65
CA LEU A 53 4.35 4.68 -0.12
C LEU A 53 5.69 4.27 -0.76
N GLY A 54 5.77 3.02 -1.22
CA GLY A 54 6.97 2.49 -1.86
C GLY A 54 6.76 1.07 -2.38
N ARG A 55 7.47 0.71 -3.44
CA ARG A 55 7.34 -0.58 -4.13
C ARG A 55 8.72 -1.14 -4.49
N SER A 56 8.92 -2.42 -4.21
CA SER A 56 10.00 -3.26 -4.75
C SER A 56 9.40 -4.43 -5.53
N GLU A 57 10.25 -5.28 -6.10
CA GLU A 57 9.80 -6.45 -6.88
C GLU A 57 8.91 -7.39 -6.05
N GLU A 58 9.28 -7.64 -4.79
CA GLU A 58 8.57 -8.59 -3.93
C GLU A 58 7.53 -7.94 -3.01
N ARG A 59 7.75 -6.67 -2.60
CA ARG A 59 7.01 -6.03 -1.51
C ARG A 59 6.51 -4.66 -1.88
N VAL A 60 5.38 -4.29 -1.29
CA VAL A 60 4.80 -2.94 -1.39
C VAL A 60 4.47 -2.45 0.00
N TYR A 61 4.85 -1.22 0.27
CA TYR A 61 4.48 -0.48 1.47
C TYR A 61 3.23 0.33 1.16
N ILE A 62 2.14 0.02 1.85
CA ILE A 62 0.83 0.64 1.62
C ILE A 62 0.29 1.30 2.88
N GLN A 63 -0.51 2.32 2.70
CA GLN A 63 -1.26 2.97 3.77
C GLN A 63 -2.75 3.00 3.43
N SER A 64 -3.58 2.70 4.43
CA SER A 64 -5.04 2.80 4.32
C SER A 64 -5.67 2.84 5.71
N ASP A 65 -6.59 3.77 5.92
CA ASP A 65 -7.34 3.88 7.17
C ASP A 65 -8.44 2.81 7.30
N LYS A 66 -8.74 2.11 6.21
CA LYS A 66 -9.74 1.03 6.16
C LYS A 66 -9.15 -0.35 6.45
N LEU A 67 -7.82 -0.46 6.50
CA LEU A 67 -7.13 -1.72 6.79
C LEU A 67 -6.77 -1.81 8.28
N THR A 68 -6.89 -3.01 8.80
CA THR A 68 -6.45 -3.38 10.16
C THR A 68 -5.40 -4.48 10.07
N PRO A 69 -4.60 -4.70 11.13
CA PRO A 69 -3.65 -5.82 11.16
C PRO A 69 -4.27 -7.21 10.96
N ASP A 70 -5.56 -7.36 11.29
CA ASP A 70 -6.31 -8.61 11.16
C ASP A 70 -7.03 -8.76 9.80
N SER A 71 -6.89 -7.78 8.91
CA SER A 71 -7.48 -7.82 7.59
C SER A 71 -6.82 -8.90 6.72
N PHE A 72 -7.63 -9.78 6.14
CA PHE A 72 -7.16 -10.79 5.20
C PHE A 72 -7.21 -10.24 3.77
N ILE A 73 -6.06 -10.19 3.11
CA ILE A 73 -5.94 -9.69 1.73
C ILE A 73 -5.73 -10.84 0.74
N ALA A 74 -6.24 -10.69 -0.48
CA ALA A 74 -5.93 -11.60 -1.56
C ALA A 74 -4.49 -11.36 -2.05
N VAL A 75 -3.68 -12.43 -2.11
CA VAL A 75 -2.29 -12.39 -2.62
C VAL A 75 -2.12 -13.13 -3.93
N SER A 76 -3.18 -13.81 -4.38
CA SER A 76 -3.26 -14.59 -5.62
C SER A 76 -4.67 -14.42 -6.22
N GLY A 77 -4.82 -14.70 -7.53
CA GLY A 77 -6.09 -14.52 -8.24
C GLY A 77 -6.55 -13.06 -8.35
N VAL A 78 -5.71 -12.09 -8.00
CA VAL A 78 -6.03 -10.65 -7.93
C VAL A 78 -6.47 -10.09 -9.28
N ILE A 79 -5.90 -10.59 -10.39
CA ILE A 79 -6.31 -10.20 -11.76
C ILE A 79 -7.75 -10.63 -12.05
N THR A 80 -8.16 -11.83 -11.63
CA THR A 80 -9.53 -12.32 -11.78
C THR A 80 -10.50 -11.48 -10.94
N LEU A 81 -10.11 -11.13 -9.71
CA LEU A 81 -10.91 -10.26 -8.83
C LEU A 81 -11.07 -8.86 -9.41
N LYS A 82 -10.02 -8.31 -10.04
CA LYS A 82 -10.10 -7.05 -10.77
C LYS A 82 -11.16 -7.11 -11.88
N GLY A 83 -11.09 -8.10 -12.76
CA GLY A 83 -12.05 -8.21 -13.86
C GLY A 83 -13.49 -8.40 -13.38
N ALA A 84 -13.71 -9.16 -12.30
CA ALA A 84 -15.03 -9.29 -11.68
C ALA A 84 -15.51 -7.95 -11.10
N TRP A 85 -14.64 -7.20 -10.43
CA TRP A 85 -14.97 -5.89 -9.88
C TRP A 85 -15.30 -4.87 -10.98
N GLU A 86 -14.53 -4.81 -12.07
CA GLU A 86 -14.79 -3.91 -13.19
C GLU A 86 -16.15 -4.22 -13.83
N ALA A 87 -16.45 -5.50 -14.07
CA ALA A 87 -17.75 -5.92 -14.62
C ALA A 87 -18.95 -5.59 -13.71
N ASP A 88 -18.77 -5.59 -12.39
CA ASP A 88 -19.81 -5.20 -11.42
C ASP A 88 -20.02 -3.68 -11.33
N ASN A 89 -19.08 -2.86 -11.83
CA ASN A 89 -19.09 -1.39 -11.73
C ASN A 89 -19.21 -0.66 -13.08
N ASP A 90 -19.33 -1.40 -14.19
CA ASP A 90 -19.70 -0.90 -15.54
C ASP A 90 -21.20 -0.59 -15.65
#